data_AF-A0A520ZZP0-F1
#
_entry.id   AF-A0A520ZZP0-F1
#
_cell.length_a   1.000
_cell.length_b   1.000
_cell.length_c   1.000
_cell.angle_alpha   90.00
_cell.angle_beta   90.00
_cell.angle_gamma   90.00
#
_symmetry.space_group_name_H-M   'P 1'
#
loop_
_entity.id
_entity.type
_entity.pdbx_description
1 polymer ?
#
loop_
_entity_poly.entity_id
_entity_poly.type
_entity_poly.pdbx_seq_one_letter_code
_entity_poly.pdbx_strand_id
1 'polypeptide(L)'
;WNNVWVSDMRDRATPAITMARFGTMETDMETMVVTLIFKNGTMQIPEDRTAQTISFDRYVIRIPLKLPARSPAVKKRGTMNMSELMQNAREKGLDTPSGRSYHTEFHKRLVLPVGCFFLSLLGMPLGLQAGPGRRAIGVPFGLMFYITYYVMFTMSRNLATGGALPVPLIMWMPNALFCIMAVVSINKVAHEKPLVSPYVQEFLERIVGSVISLFQRLYAFIRREDDRDAKTLGEVVVEKKILRGNARTRIFHFPECDYYYSQDCSVEFKDSEVALKAGFDPCMFCRTILVDKQAEERQPG
;
A
#
# COMPACT_ATOMS: atom_id res chain seq x y z
N TRP A 1 -36.27 9.24 -32.98
CA TRP A 1 -36.52 8.03 -32.17
C TRP A 1 -37.99 7.67 -32.22
N ASN A 2 -38.31 6.38 -32.14
CA ASN A 2 -39.69 5.86 -32.12
C ASN A 2 -39.94 5.14 -30.79
N ASN A 3 -41.16 5.19 -30.26
CA ASN A 3 -41.57 4.60 -28.97
C ASN A 3 -40.67 5.03 -27.81
N VAL A 4 -40.67 6.32 -27.53
CA VAL A 4 -39.79 6.93 -26.53
C VAL A 4 -40.46 6.91 -25.17
N TRP A 5 -39.69 6.51 -24.15
CA TRP A 5 -40.07 6.55 -22.74
C TRP A 5 -39.10 7.46 -21.99
N VAL A 6 -39.62 8.43 -21.25
CA VAL A 6 -38.84 9.42 -20.51
C VAL A 6 -39.38 9.53 -19.09
N SER A 7 -38.50 9.40 -18.11
CA SER A 7 -38.80 9.64 -16.70
C SER A 7 -38.20 10.99 -16.28
N ASP A 8 -39.04 11.92 -15.85
CA ASP A 8 -38.64 13.26 -15.42
C ASP A 8 -38.82 13.42 -13.90
N MET A 9 -37.71 13.67 -13.20
CA MET A 9 -37.67 13.87 -11.73
C MET A 9 -37.43 15.33 -11.34
N ARG A 10 -37.51 16.28 -12.27
CA ARG A 10 -37.28 17.69 -11.96
C ARG A 10 -38.40 18.22 -11.06
N ASP A 11 -38.01 18.79 -9.91
CA ASP A 11 -38.88 19.47 -8.94
C ASP A 11 -40.03 18.65 -8.34
N ARG A 12 -39.93 17.32 -8.35
CA ARG A 12 -40.98 16.41 -7.83
C ARG A 12 -40.39 15.25 -7.03
N ALA A 13 -41.12 14.81 -6.00
CA ALA A 13 -40.78 13.62 -5.22
C ALA A 13 -41.05 12.31 -6.00
N THR A 14 -42.07 12.31 -6.86
CA THR A 14 -42.43 11.20 -7.76
C THR A 14 -42.10 11.55 -9.22
N PRO A 15 -41.53 10.60 -10.01
CA PRO A 15 -41.19 10.86 -11.40
C PRO A 15 -42.44 10.98 -12.28
N ALA A 16 -42.46 11.97 -13.16
CA ALA A 16 -43.43 12.03 -14.25
C ALA A 16 -42.97 11.13 -15.41
N ILE A 17 -43.84 10.23 -15.85
CA ILE A 17 -43.53 9.25 -16.90
C ILE A 17 -44.15 9.73 -18.20
N THR A 18 -43.33 10.01 -19.20
CA THR A 18 -43.76 10.43 -20.54
C THR A 18 -43.50 9.31 -21.54
N MET A 19 -44.54 8.94 -22.28
CA MET A 19 -44.48 7.94 -23.35
C MET A 19 -44.91 8.60 -24.65
N ALA A 20 -44.14 8.48 -25.73
CA ALA A 20 -44.44 9.12 -27.01
C ALA A 20 -44.11 8.22 -28.20
N ARG A 21 -44.91 8.31 -29.26
CA ARG A 21 -44.64 7.54 -30.50
C ARG A 21 -43.39 8.01 -31.22
N PHE A 22 -43.15 9.32 -31.25
CA PHE A 22 -42.00 9.92 -31.92
C PHE A 22 -41.28 10.90 -31.00
N GLY A 23 -39.95 10.87 -31.00
CA GLY A 23 -39.10 11.83 -30.31
C GLY A 23 -37.96 12.32 -31.19
N THR A 24 -37.74 13.63 -31.22
CA THR A 24 -36.59 14.29 -31.87
C THR A 24 -35.79 15.09 -30.85
N MET A 25 -34.48 15.20 -31.08
CA MET A 25 -33.57 16.01 -30.27
C MET A 25 -32.91 17.04 -31.18
N GLU A 26 -33.00 18.30 -30.77
CA GLU A 26 -32.34 19.43 -31.40
C GLU A 26 -31.38 20.05 -30.39
N THR A 27 -30.16 20.35 -30.81
CA THR A 27 -29.14 20.97 -29.94
C THR A 27 -28.81 22.33 -30.50
N ASP A 28 -28.97 23.36 -29.67
CA ASP A 28 -28.54 24.72 -29.96
C ASP A 28 -27.18 24.95 -29.29
N MET A 29 -26.15 25.13 -30.11
CA MET A 29 -24.76 25.30 -29.68
C MET A 29 -24.46 26.72 -29.17
N GLU A 30 -25.23 27.73 -29.58
CA GLU A 30 -25.04 29.11 -29.12
C GLU A 30 -25.61 29.28 -27.71
N THR A 31 -26.83 28.75 -27.49
CA THR A 31 -27.49 28.84 -26.18
C THR A 31 -27.12 27.71 -25.23
N MET A 32 -26.42 26.67 -25.72
CA MET A 32 -26.08 25.45 -24.99
C MET A 32 -27.34 24.82 -24.38
N VAL A 33 -28.40 24.67 -25.18
CA VAL A 33 -29.68 24.07 -24.77
C VAL A 33 -30.00 22.89 -25.67
N VAL A 34 -30.31 21.75 -25.04
CA VAL A 34 -30.86 20.58 -25.73
C VAL A 34 -32.37 20.64 -25.65
N THR A 35 -33.02 20.65 -26.81
CA THR A 35 -34.48 20.62 -26.94
C THR A 35 -34.92 19.23 -27.37
N LEU A 36 -35.71 18.57 -26.53
CA LEU A 36 -36.36 17.30 -26.84
C LEU A 36 -37.82 17.58 -27.23
N ILE A 37 -38.24 17.09 -28.39
CA ILE A 37 -39.60 17.26 -28.91
C ILE A 37 -40.23 15.88 -29.04
N PHE A 38 -41.33 15.67 -28.35
CA PHE A 38 -42.12 14.44 -28.37
C PHE A 38 -43.44 14.69 -29.10
N LYS A 39 -43.89 13.72 -29.90
CA LYS A 39 -45.17 13.80 -30.62
C LYS A 39 -46.04 12.58 -30.36
N ASN A 40 -47.35 12.81 -30.26
CA ASN A 40 -48.39 11.81 -30.07
C ASN A 40 -48.08 10.87 -28.89
N GLY A 41 -48.23 11.41 -27.68
CA GLY A 41 -47.84 10.72 -26.46
C GLY A 41 -48.77 10.99 -25.28
N THR A 42 -48.48 10.31 -24.18
CA THR A 42 -49.15 10.46 -22.89
C THR A 42 -48.12 10.72 -21.80
N MET A 43 -48.46 11.58 -20.86
CA MET A 43 -47.67 11.84 -19.66
C MET A 43 -48.50 11.43 -18.44
N GLN A 44 -47.91 10.63 -17.57
CA GLN A 44 -48.47 10.20 -16.31
C GLN A 44 -47.73 10.90 -15.17
N ILE A 45 -48.49 11.58 -14.32
CA ILE A 45 -47.98 12.25 -13.13
C ILE A 45 -48.60 11.53 -11.93
N PRO A 46 -47.82 10.69 -11.23
CA PRO A 46 -48.30 10.03 -10.02
C PRO A 46 -48.38 11.03 -8.87
N GLU A 47 -49.56 11.18 -8.28
CA GLU A 47 -49.79 11.90 -7.03
C GLU A 47 -50.30 10.89 -5.98
N ASP A 48 -50.04 11.12 -4.69
CA ASP A 48 -50.10 10.13 -3.58
C ASP A 48 -51.11 8.98 -3.72
N ARG A 49 -52.34 9.26 -4.16
CA ARG A 49 -53.40 8.26 -4.37
C ARG A 49 -54.09 8.32 -5.75
N THR A 50 -53.65 9.19 -6.65
CA THR A 50 -54.28 9.44 -7.96
C THR A 50 -53.23 9.63 -9.03
N ALA A 51 -53.40 9.01 -10.19
CA ALA A 51 -52.54 9.22 -11.34
C ALA A 51 -53.23 10.15 -12.34
N GLN A 52 -52.64 11.33 -12.60
CA GLN A 52 -53.10 12.20 -13.66
C GLN A 52 -52.47 11.76 -14.98
N THR A 53 -53.29 11.52 -16.01
CA THR A 53 -52.82 11.21 -17.37
C THR A 53 -53.15 12.36 -18.30
N ILE A 54 -52.13 12.92 -18.95
CA ILE A 54 -52.23 14.03 -19.91
C ILE A 54 -51.86 13.49 -21.30
N SER A 55 -52.80 13.53 -22.23
CA SER A 55 -52.53 13.22 -23.65
C SER A 55 -52.08 14.48 -24.37
N PHE A 56 -51.03 14.38 -25.21
CA PHE A 56 -50.49 15.51 -25.94
C PHE A 56 -50.14 15.13 -27.39
N ASP A 57 -50.38 16.08 -28.30
CA ASP A 57 -49.93 15.97 -29.69
C ASP A 57 -48.45 16.36 -29.84
N ARG A 58 -48.00 17.38 -29.09
CA ARG A 58 -46.62 17.87 -29.09
C ARG A 58 -46.20 18.32 -27.70
N TYR A 59 -45.10 17.75 -27.20
CA TYR A 59 -44.51 18.12 -25.91
C TYR A 59 -43.02 18.47 -26.09
N VAL A 60 -42.58 19.59 -25.50
CA VAL A 60 -41.23 20.12 -25.71
C VAL A 60 -40.53 20.30 -24.37
N ILE A 61 -39.41 19.61 -24.16
CA ILE A 61 -38.54 19.75 -23.00
C ILE A 61 -37.29 20.50 -23.43
N ARG A 62 -36.99 21.61 -22.76
CA ARG A 62 -35.72 22.33 -22.92
C ARG A 62 -34.83 22.02 -21.73
N ILE A 63 -33.68 21.41 -21.98
CA ILE A 63 -32.67 21.09 -20.97
C ILE A 63 -31.48 22.02 -21.21
N PRO A 64 -31.28 23.05 -20.38
CA PRO A 64 -30.06 23.84 -20.46
C PRO A 64 -28.86 22.95 -20.11
N LEU A 65 -27.85 22.90 -20.99
CA LEU A 65 -26.55 22.25 -20.73
C LEU A 65 -25.67 23.13 -19.83
N LYS A 66 -26.03 24.40 -19.65
CA LYS A 66 -25.55 25.19 -18.52
C LYS A 66 -26.11 24.53 -17.26
N LEU A 67 -25.28 23.70 -16.62
CA LEU A 67 -25.59 23.22 -15.28
C LEU A 67 -25.97 24.47 -14.46
N PRO A 68 -27.21 24.60 -13.93
CA PRO A 68 -27.46 25.60 -12.91
C PRO A 68 -26.41 25.31 -11.86
N ALA A 69 -25.65 26.33 -11.43
CA ALA A 69 -24.53 26.21 -10.48
C ALA A 69 -24.89 25.17 -9.42
N ARG A 70 -24.52 23.91 -9.69
CA ARG A 70 -25.16 22.77 -9.07
C ARG A 70 -24.53 22.78 -7.71
N SER A 71 -25.34 23.07 -6.68
CA SER A 71 -24.96 23.19 -5.26
C SER A 71 -23.67 22.44 -5.05
N PRO A 72 -22.53 23.15 -4.84
CA PRO A 72 -21.20 22.63 -5.15
C PRO A 72 -21.13 21.23 -4.62
N ALA A 73 -21.11 20.24 -5.53
CA ALA A 73 -20.92 18.85 -5.16
C ALA A 73 -19.76 18.88 -4.20
N VAL A 74 -20.00 18.59 -2.90
CA VAL A 74 -19.08 18.95 -1.82
C VAL A 74 -17.76 18.26 -2.14
N LYS A 75 -16.86 18.98 -2.84
CA LYS A 75 -15.59 18.42 -3.26
C LYS A 75 -14.92 18.00 -1.98
N LYS A 76 -14.46 16.75 -1.90
CA LYS A 76 -13.72 16.32 -0.72
C LYS A 76 -12.56 17.31 -0.55
N ARG A 77 -12.27 17.71 0.70
CA ARG A 77 -11.19 18.68 1.01
C ARG A 77 -9.87 18.36 0.31
N GLY A 78 -9.58 17.07 0.07
CA GLY A 78 -8.40 16.60 -0.66
C GLY A 78 -8.39 16.87 -2.17
N THR A 79 -9.54 17.04 -2.83
CA THR A 79 -9.65 17.22 -4.29
C THR A 79 -9.82 18.68 -4.71
N MET A 80 -9.85 19.62 -3.75
CA MET A 80 -9.94 21.05 -4.01
C MET A 80 -8.59 21.63 -4.44
N ASN A 81 -8.62 22.66 -5.29
CA ASN A 81 -7.42 23.43 -5.64
C ASN A 81 -6.99 24.34 -4.47
N MET A 82 -5.75 24.83 -4.50
CA MET A 82 -5.17 25.71 -3.47
C MET A 82 -5.96 27.03 -3.33
N SER A 83 -6.39 27.62 -4.45
CA SER A 83 -7.24 28.82 -4.46
C SER A 83 -8.64 28.55 -3.89
N GLU A 84 -9.26 27.44 -4.28
CA GLU A 84 -10.57 27.00 -3.77
C GLU A 84 -10.51 26.76 -2.25
N LEU A 85 -9.42 26.19 -1.72
CA LEU A 85 -9.24 25.99 -0.28
C LEU A 85 -9.21 27.31 0.49
N MET A 86 -8.46 28.30 -0.01
CA MET A 86 -8.35 29.62 0.61
C MET A 86 -9.68 30.40 0.52
N GLN A 87 -10.38 30.30 -0.62
CA GLN A 87 -11.69 30.91 -0.81
C GLN A 87 -12.71 30.31 0.18
N ASN A 88 -12.83 28.99 0.23
CA ASN A 88 -13.73 28.30 1.16
C ASN A 88 -13.38 28.59 2.64
N ALA A 89 -12.11 28.77 2.96
CA ALA A 89 -11.67 29.15 4.30
C ALA A 89 -12.15 30.57 4.68
N ARG A 90 -12.08 31.52 3.74
CA ARG A 90 -12.55 32.90 3.93
C ARG A 90 -14.07 33.00 3.99
N GLU A 91 -14.76 32.33 3.06
CA GLU A 91 -16.23 32.29 3.01
C GLU A 91 -16.84 31.73 4.30
N LYS A 92 -16.22 30.70 4.87
CA LYS A 92 -16.67 30.09 6.14
C LYS A 92 -16.13 30.81 7.38
N GLY A 93 -15.29 31.83 7.22
CA GLY A 93 -14.60 32.51 8.32
C GLY A 93 -13.39 31.74 8.85
N LEU A 94 -12.24 32.42 8.96
CA LEU A 94 -10.96 31.81 9.37
C LEU A 94 -10.97 31.26 10.81
N ASP A 95 -11.88 31.75 11.66
CA ASP A 95 -12.01 31.33 13.05
C ASP A 95 -13.04 30.23 13.29
N THR A 96 -13.86 29.90 12.30
CA THR A 96 -14.80 28.80 12.46
C THR A 96 -14.08 27.45 12.34
N PRO A 97 -14.54 26.40 13.04
CA PRO A 97 -13.94 25.07 12.92
C PRO A 97 -13.88 24.56 11.47
N SER A 98 -14.90 24.89 10.67
CA SER A 98 -14.93 24.57 9.26
C SER A 98 -13.88 25.34 8.46
N GLY A 99 -13.79 26.67 8.60
CA GLY A 99 -12.81 27.50 7.90
C GLY A 99 -11.37 27.18 8.29
N ARG A 100 -11.11 26.95 9.59
CA ARG A 100 -9.81 26.48 10.10
C ARG A 100 -9.37 25.18 9.45
N SER A 101 -10.29 24.24 9.21
CA SER A 101 -9.94 23.01 8.52
C SER A 101 -9.50 23.22 7.08
N TYR A 102 -10.16 24.09 6.31
CA TYR A 102 -9.74 24.41 4.94
C TYR A 102 -8.39 25.13 4.94
N HIS A 103 -8.22 26.07 5.86
CA HIS A 103 -6.98 26.82 6.02
C HIS A 103 -5.80 25.93 6.44
N THR A 104 -6.06 24.92 7.28
CA THR A 104 -5.06 23.92 7.71
C THR A 104 -4.63 23.04 6.54
N GLU A 105 -5.56 22.60 5.69
CA GLU A 105 -5.22 21.76 4.53
C GLU A 105 -4.39 22.54 3.50
N PHE A 106 -4.69 23.84 3.31
CA PHE A 106 -3.85 24.74 2.50
C PHE A 106 -2.41 24.77 3.01
N HIS A 107 -2.22 25.03 4.32
CA HIS A 107 -0.88 25.13 4.91
C HIS A 107 -0.15 23.78 4.91
N LYS A 108 -0.85 22.67 5.15
CA LYS A 108 -0.29 21.32 5.09
C LYS A 108 0.37 21.03 3.74
N ARG A 109 -0.24 21.44 2.63
CA ARG A 109 0.32 21.21 1.28
C ARG A 109 1.63 21.95 1.06
N LEU A 110 1.85 23.07 1.77
CA LEU A 110 3.09 23.86 1.71
C LEU A 110 4.14 23.37 2.72
N VAL A 111 3.70 23.00 3.93
CA VAL A 111 4.57 22.61 5.03
C VAL A 111 5.25 21.26 4.76
N LEU A 112 4.56 20.31 4.13
CA LEU A 112 5.12 18.98 3.83
C LEU A 112 6.40 19.02 2.96
N PRO A 113 6.42 19.65 1.76
CA PRO A 113 7.64 19.70 0.94
C PRO A 113 8.77 20.48 1.63
N VAL A 114 8.44 21.55 2.35
CA VAL A 114 9.43 22.33 3.12
C VAL A 114 10.02 21.51 4.27
N GLY A 115 9.21 20.69 4.94
CA GLY A 115 9.66 19.79 6.00
C GLY A 115 10.61 18.71 5.48
N CYS A 116 10.29 18.13 4.31
CA CYS A 116 11.20 17.20 3.63
C CYS A 116 12.56 17.85 3.35
N PHE A 117 12.57 19.09 2.86
CA PHE A 117 13.81 19.83 2.60
C PHE A 117 14.67 20.01 3.87
N PHE A 118 14.07 20.43 4.99
CA PHE A 118 14.83 20.59 6.24
C PHE A 118 15.30 19.25 6.84
N LEU A 119 14.51 18.19 6.72
CA LEU A 119 14.92 16.84 7.12
C LEU A 119 16.11 16.34 6.29
N SER A 120 16.10 16.56 4.98
CA SER A 120 17.24 16.24 4.10
C SER A 120 18.48 17.04 4.49
N LEU A 121 18.32 18.33 4.79
CA LEU A 121 19.41 19.20 5.22
C LEU A 121 20.00 18.75 6.57
N LEU A 122 19.16 18.30 7.49
CA LEU A 122 19.59 17.69 8.77
C LEU A 122 20.24 16.32 8.57
N GLY A 123 19.84 15.56 7.55
CA GLY A 123 20.44 14.28 7.19
C GLY A 123 21.88 14.38 6.70
N MET A 124 22.26 15.49 6.05
CA MET A 124 23.62 15.71 5.55
C MET A 124 24.70 15.63 6.64
N PRO A 125 24.66 16.42 7.74
CA PRO A 125 25.66 16.33 8.81
C PRO A 125 25.66 14.98 9.54
N LEU A 126 24.51 14.30 9.62
CA LEU A 126 24.39 12.97 10.23
C LEU A 126 25.00 11.87 9.33
N GLY A 127 24.87 12.01 8.02
CA GLY A 127 25.47 11.10 7.03
C GLY A 127 26.98 11.21 6.98
N LEU A 128 27.53 12.43 7.09
CA LEU A 128 28.98 12.67 7.11
C LEU A 128 29.70 12.03 8.30
N GLN A 129 28.99 11.73 9.40
CA GLN A 129 29.57 11.01 10.54
C GLN A 129 29.73 9.51 10.31
N ALA A 130 29.06 8.92 9.31
CA ALA A 130 29.25 7.53 8.92
C ALA A 130 30.51 7.42 8.04
N GLY A 131 31.61 6.97 8.64
CA GLY A 131 32.89 6.74 7.96
C GLY A 131 33.42 5.31 8.14
N PRO A 132 34.40 4.88 7.33
CA PRO A 132 35.02 3.56 7.48
C PRO A 132 35.55 3.36 8.90
N GLY A 133 35.08 2.30 9.58
CA GLY A 133 35.45 1.98 10.97
C GLY A 133 34.59 2.63 12.07
N ARG A 134 33.59 3.46 11.74
CA ARG A 134 32.62 4.03 12.71
C ARG A 134 31.24 3.40 12.51
N ARG A 135 30.52 3.11 13.61
CA ARG A 135 29.15 2.57 13.55
C ARG A 135 28.25 3.53 12.74
N ALA A 136 27.34 2.98 11.95
CA ALA A 136 26.37 3.72 11.13
C ALA A 136 25.26 4.39 11.97
N ILE A 137 25.67 5.25 12.90
CA ILE A 137 24.82 5.93 13.87
C ILE A 137 23.84 6.90 13.16
N GLY A 138 24.15 7.37 11.95
CA GLY A 138 23.29 8.26 11.18
C GLY A 138 21.92 7.67 10.80
N VAL A 139 21.83 6.35 10.56
CA VAL A 139 20.57 5.67 10.17
C VAL A 139 19.51 5.72 11.28
N PRO A 140 19.79 5.26 12.52
CA PRO A 140 18.81 5.33 13.59
C PRO A 140 18.47 6.77 13.99
N PHE A 141 19.42 7.72 13.92
CA PHE A 141 19.12 9.14 14.14
C PHE A 141 18.20 9.71 13.06
N GLY A 142 18.45 9.41 11.78
CA GLY A 142 17.58 9.83 10.69
C GLY A 142 16.14 9.34 10.86
N LEU A 143 15.97 8.07 11.23
CA LEU A 143 14.65 7.49 11.52
C LEU A 143 14.00 8.16 12.73
N MET A 144 14.75 8.37 13.82
CA MET A 144 14.27 9.08 15.01
C MET A 144 13.75 10.48 14.64
N PHE A 145 14.54 11.27 13.91
CA PHE A 145 14.15 12.63 13.50
C PHE A 145 12.93 12.63 12.59
N TYR A 146 12.81 11.67 11.67
CA TYR A 146 11.62 11.52 10.84
C TYR A 146 10.36 11.24 11.68
N ILE A 147 10.44 10.29 12.63
CA ILE A 147 9.33 9.95 13.52
C ILE A 147 8.96 11.16 14.39
N THR A 148 9.94 11.82 15.01
CA THR A 148 9.73 13.02 15.81
C THR A 148 9.06 14.12 14.98
N TYR A 149 9.53 14.37 13.76
CA TYR A 149 8.92 15.35 12.85
C TYR A 149 7.45 15.00 12.57
N TYR A 150 7.16 13.75 12.24
CA TYR A 150 5.80 13.31 11.93
C TYR A 150 4.84 13.46 13.12
N VAL A 151 5.31 13.13 14.33
CA VAL A 151 4.54 13.33 15.56
C VAL A 151 4.27 14.82 15.80
N MET A 152 5.29 15.68 15.72
CA MET A 152 5.12 17.12 15.89
C MET A 152 4.20 17.74 14.85
N PHE A 153 4.30 17.31 13.59
CA PHE A 153 3.41 17.72 12.51
C PHE A 153 1.96 17.31 12.79
N THR A 154 1.74 16.07 13.24
CA THR A 154 0.41 15.56 13.58
C THR A 154 -0.21 16.33 14.75
N MET A 155 0.57 16.60 15.80
CA MET A 155 0.12 17.44 16.93
C MET A 155 -0.22 18.86 16.48
N SER A 156 0.63 19.47 15.65
CA SER A 156 0.41 20.82 15.11
C SER A 156 -0.87 20.90 14.29
N ARG A 157 -1.15 19.90 13.46
CA ARG A 157 -2.40 19.79 12.69
C ARG A 157 -3.63 19.73 13.62
N ASN A 158 -3.57 18.90 14.66
CA ASN A 158 -4.67 18.75 15.62
C ASN A 158 -4.91 20.08 16.39
N LEU A 159 -3.84 20.74 16.83
CA LEU A 159 -3.90 22.06 17.48
C LEU A 159 -4.44 23.16 16.54
N ALA A 160 -4.05 23.15 15.27
CA ALA A 160 -4.55 24.09 14.26
C ALA A 160 -6.06 23.93 14.02
N THR A 161 -6.57 22.70 14.04
CA THR A 161 -8.01 22.45 13.94
C THR A 161 -8.77 22.77 15.22
N GLY A 162 -8.16 22.56 16.40
CA GLY A 162 -8.74 22.93 17.70
C GLY A 162 -8.71 24.43 17.97
N GLY A 163 -7.83 25.15 17.29
CA GLY A 163 -7.86 26.61 17.20
C GLY A 163 -7.40 27.35 18.45
N ALA A 164 -6.39 26.79 19.12
CA ALA A 164 -5.69 27.43 20.22
C ALA A 164 -4.86 28.66 19.77
N LEU A 165 -4.36 28.66 18.53
CA LEU A 165 -3.51 29.70 17.94
C LEU A 165 -3.82 29.86 16.43
N PRO A 166 -3.34 30.94 15.78
CA PRO A 166 -3.50 31.10 14.34
C PRO A 166 -2.90 29.92 13.56
N VAL A 167 -3.68 29.36 12.62
CA VAL A 167 -3.30 28.19 11.81
C VAL A 167 -1.91 28.32 11.16
N PRO A 168 -1.50 29.48 10.57
CA PRO A 168 -0.19 29.59 9.95
C PRO A 168 0.95 29.37 10.96
N LEU A 169 0.81 29.91 12.17
CA LEU A 169 1.88 29.84 13.18
C LEU A 169 2.06 28.42 13.69
N ILE A 170 0.96 27.72 14.00
CA ILE A 170 1.02 26.33 14.49
C ILE A 170 1.56 25.40 13.41
N MET A 171 1.07 25.51 12.18
CA MET A 171 1.43 24.60 11.09
C MET A 171 2.90 24.70 10.69
N TRP A 172 3.51 25.88 10.79
CA TRP A 172 4.91 26.10 10.43
C TRP A 172 5.89 25.87 11.59
N MET A 173 5.41 25.74 12.83
CA MET A 173 6.24 25.56 14.02
C MET A 173 7.20 24.35 13.92
N PRO A 174 6.77 23.15 13.48
CA PRO A 174 7.68 22.02 13.29
C PRO A 174 8.80 22.33 12.29
N ASN A 175 8.48 22.99 11.17
CA ASN A 175 9.46 23.35 10.16
C ASN A 175 10.47 24.37 10.69
N ALA A 176 10.02 25.37 11.45
CA ALA A 176 10.90 26.35 12.07
C ALA A 176 11.89 25.70 13.04
N LEU A 177 11.41 24.77 13.87
CA LEU A 177 12.24 24.03 14.80
C LEU A 177 13.30 23.18 14.07
N PHE A 178 12.88 22.41 13.06
CA PHE A 178 13.80 21.57 12.29
C PHE A 178 14.78 22.39 11.45
N CYS A 179 14.39 23.56 10.98
CA CYS A 179 15.29 24.51 10.33
C CYS A 179 16.40 24.97 11.29
N ILE A 180 16.04 25.40 12.51
CA ILE A 180 17.01 25.79 13.55
C ILE A 180 17.95 24.61 13.87
N MET A 181 17.39 23.40 14.04
CA MET A 181 18.18 22.21 14.28
C MET A 181 19.15 21.89 13.14
N ALA A 182 18.72 22.04 11.89
CA ALA A 182 19.56 21.83 10.71
C ALA A 182 20.71 22.84 10.67
N VAL A 183 20.42 24.13 10.85
CA VAL A 183 21.44 25.20 10.89
C VAL A 183 22.44 24.96 12.02
N VAL A 184 21.97 24.68 13.24
CA VAL A 184 22.85 24.40 14.39
C VAL A 184 23.71 23.16 14.16
N SER A 185 23.15 22.11 13.58
CA SER A 185 23.87 20.86 13.30
C SER A 185 24.96 21.09 12.25
N ILE A 186 24.64 21.77 11.16
CA ILE A 186 25.60 22.13 10.11
C ILE A 186 26.72 23.01 10.69
N ASN A 187 26.37 24.02 11.50
CA ASN A 187 27.34 24.92 12.11
C ASN A 187 28.28 24.18 13.08
N LYS A 188 27.76 23.20 13.85
CA LYS A 188 28.59 22.36 14.71
C LYS A 188 29.57 21.50 13.91
N VAL A 189 29.13 20.88 12.82
CA VAL A 189 30.03 20.12 11.93
C VAL A 189 31.09 21.02 11.31
N ALA A 190 30.71 22.21 10.87
CA ALA A 190 31.63 23.17 10.26
C ALA A 190 32.73 23.62 11.23
N HIS A 191 32.45 23.64 12.54
CA HIS A 191 33.41 23.96 13.59
C HIS A 191 34.05 22.74 14.26
N GLU A 192 33.99 21.56 13.64
CA GLU A 192 34.55 20.29 14.15
C GLU A 192 34.08 19.89 15.56
N LYS A 193 32.96 20.48 16.04
CA LYS A 193 32.40 20.16 17.34
C LYS A 193 31.59 18.86 17.24
N PRO A 194 31.62 17.98 18.25
CA PRO A 194 30.78 16.79 18.25
C PRO A 194 29.29 17.20 18.22
N LEU A 195 28.58 16.74 17.19
CA LEU A 195 27.14 17.00 16.97
C LEU A 195 26.29 16.50 18.12
N VAL A 196 26.61 15.31 18.63
CA VAL A 196 25.80 14.55 19.58
C VAL A 196 26.60 14.40 20.87
N SER A 197 25.99 14.79 21.99
CA SER A 197 26.56 14.54 23.32
C SER A 197 26.71 13.02 23.52
N PRO A 198 27.82 12.52 24.09
CA PRO A 198 28.04 11.09 24.31
C PRO A 198 26.88 10.39 25.04
N TYR A 199 26.21 11.10 25.95
CA TYR A 199 25.01 10.62 26.65
C TYR A 199 23.85 10.26 25.72
N VAL A 200 23.64 11.04 24.64
CA VAL A 200 22.56 10.79 23.67
C VAL A 200 22.91 9.62 22.76
N GLN A 201 24.20 9.40 22.48
CA GLN A 201 24.67 8.24 21.74
C GLN A 201 24.43 6.94 22.54
N GLU A 202 24.80 6.90 23.82
CA GLU A 202 24.57 5.72 24.67
C GLU A 202 23.09 5.38 24.85
N PHE A 203 22.25 6.40 25.06
CA PHE A 203 20.81 6.21 25.19
C PHE A 203 20.18 5.62 23.91
N LEU A 204 20.60 6.12 22.74
CA LEU A 204 20.10 5.62 21.46
C LEU A 204 20.59 4.20 21.16
N GLU A 205 21.86 3.89 21.44
CA GLU A 205 22.38 2.52 21.28
C GLU A 205 21.63 1.53 22.17
N ARG A 206 21.22 1.92 23.38
CA ARG A 206 20.35 1.09 24.23
C ARG A 206 19.00 0.85 23.57
N ILE A 207 18.33 1.88 23.07
CA ILE A 207 17.01 1.74 22.42
C ILE A 207 17.12 0.88 21.15
N VAL A 208 18.08 1.19 20.27
CA VAL A 208 18.29 0.45 19.01
C VAL A 208 18.67 -0.99 19.31
N GLY A 209 19.56 -1.23 20.28
CA GLY A 209 19.93 -2.58 20.74
C GLY A 209 18.73 -3.36 21.30
N SER A 210 17.88 -2.72 22.11
CA SER A 210 16.64 -3.33 22.58
C SER A 210 15.71 -3.71 21.43
N VAL A 211 15.48 -2.82 20.46
CA VAL A 211 14.62 -3.08 19.29
C VAL A 211 15.20 -4.19 18.41
N ILE A 212 16.51 -4.18 18.14
CA ILE A 212 17.17 -5.24 17.37
C ILE A 212 17.06 -6.59 18.09
N SER A 213 17.26 -6.62 19.41
CA SER A 213 17.13 -7.87 20.18
C SER A 213 15.70 -8.42 20.19
N LEU A 214 14.69 -7.54 20.19
CA LEU A 214 13.28 -7.93 20.05
C LEU A 214 12.99 -8.47 18.65
N PHE A 215 13.51 -7.81 17.61
CA PHE A 215 13.40 -8.28 16.24
C PHE A 215 14.12 -9.61 16.01
N GLN A 216 15.30 -9.81 16.59
CA GLN A 216 16.01 -11.09 16.52
C GLN A 216 15.26 -12.20 17.27
N ARG A 217 14.66 -11.90 18.42
CA ARG A 217 13.80 -12.85 19.13
C ARG A 217 12.56 -13.20 18.31
N LEU A 218 11.94 -12.21 17.67
CA LEU A 218 10.78 -12.42 16.80
C LEU A 218 11.17 -13.23 15.54
N TYR A 219 12.28 -12.90 14.91
CA TYR A 219 12.80 -13.62 13.75
C TYR A 219 13.17 -15.08 14.11
N ALA A 220 13.84 -15.29 15.25
CA ALA A 220 14.14 -16.62 15.75
C ALA A 220 12.88 -17.40 16.14
N PHE A 221 11.83 -16.71 16.61
CA PHE A 221 10.53 -17.31 16.91
C PHE A 221 9.81 -17.76 15.65
N ILE A 222 9.72 -16.90 14.63
CA ILE A 222 9.13 -17.21 13.32
C ILE A 222 9.91 -18.35 12.63
N ARG A 223 11.24 -18.31 12.65
CA ARG A 223 12.08 -19.39 12.11
C ARG A 223 11.86 -20.71 12.85
N ARG A 224 11.61 -20.69 14.16
CA ARG A 224 11.29 -21.90 14.95
C ARG A 224 9.92 -22.49 14.65
N GLU A 225 9.03 -21.71 14.05
CA GLU A 225 7.72 -22.16 13.60
C GLU A 225 7.84 -22.81 12.22
N ASP A 226 8.57 -22.17 11.30
CA ASP A 226 8.94 -22.71 9.99
C ASP A 226 9.76 -24.01 10.10
N ASP A 227 10.72 -24.08 11.03
CA ASP A 227 11.53 -25.29 11.30
C ASP A 227 10.70 -26.40 12.00
N ARG A 228 9.61 -26.04 12.68
CA ARG A 228 8.65 -27.00 13.23
C ARG A 228 7.78 -27.58 12.13
N ASP A 229 7.26 -26.74 11.24
CA ASP A 229 6.47 -27.15 10.09
C ASP A 229 7.31 -27.96 9.08
N ALA A 230 8.58 -27.61 8.89
CA ALA A 230 9.54 -28.40 8.10
C ALA A 230 9.84 -29.77 8.75
N LYS A 231 9.88 -29.85 10.09
CA LYS A 231 10.03 -31.14 10.80
C LYS A 231 8.77 -32.01 10.71
N THR A 232 7.57 -31.45 10.84
CA THR A 232 6.32 -32.22 10.68
C THR A 232 6.12 -32.66 9.22
N LEU A 233 6.50 -31.86 8.22
CA LEU A 233 6.52 -32.29 6.82
C LEU A 233 7.62 -33.31 6.53
N GLY A 234 8.81 -33.17 7.13
CA GLY A 234 9.91 -34.13 6.98
C GLY A 234 9.67 -35.47 7.68
N GLU A 235 8.92 -35.49 8.78
CA GLU A 235 8.58 -36.71 9.53
C GLU A 235 7.41 -37.48 8.87
N VAL A 236 6.50 -36.79 8.18
CA VAL A 236 5.45 -37.42 7.36
C VAL A 236 5.97 -37.89 5.99
N VAL A 237 7.05 -37.29 5.48
CA VAL A 237 7.70 -37.65 4.20
C VAL A 237 9.10 -38.25 4.43
N VAL A 238 9.23 -39.22 5.35
CA VAL A 238 10.32 -40.21 5.23
C VAL A 238 9.82 -41.33 4.32
N GLU A 239 9.71 -41.03 3.03
CA GLU A 239 9.62 -42.07 2.03
C GLU A 239 10.99 -42.76 2.01
N LYS A 240 11.07 -43.94 2.65
CA LYS A 240 12.27 -44.80 2.56
C LYS A 240 12.59 -44.98 1.08
N LYS A 241 13.67 -44.37 0.60
CA LYS A 241 14.17 -44.55 -0.78
C LYS A 241 14.64 -45.99 -0.93
N ILE A 242 13.73 -46.87 -1.35
CA ILE A 242 14.00 -48.28 -1.63
C ILE A 242 14.88 -48.36 -2.88
N LEU A 243 15.91 -49.19 -2.86
CA LEU A 243 16.77 -49.47 -4.02
C LEU A 243 16.15 -50.58 -4.85
N ARG A 244 16.23 -50.50 -6.18
CA ARG A 244 15.71 -51.54 -7.07
C ARG A 244 16.84 -52.22 -7.84
N GLY A 245 16.77 -53.53 -7.98
CA GLY A 245 17.79 -54.32 -8.67
C GLY A 245 17.23 -55.38 -9.60
N ASN A 246 18.02 -55.69 -10.62
CA ASN A 246 17.71 -56.70 -11.61
C ASN A 246 18.28 -58.06 -11.17
N ALA A 247 17.39 -59.03 -10.97
CA ALA A 247 17.77 -60.37 -10.48
C ALA A 247 18.70 -61.14 -11.44
N ARG A 248 18.67 -60.85 -12.74
CA ARG A 248 19.49 -61.53 -13.76
C ARG A 248 20.89 -60.95 -13.85
N THR A 249 20.99 -59.62 -13.94
CA THR A 249 22.29 -58.94 -14.11
C THR A 249 22.99 -58.66 -12.80
N ARG A 250 22.29 -58.83 -11.66
CA ARG A 250 22.78 -58.50 -10.32
C ARG A 250 23.20 -57.03 -10.18
N ILE A 251 22.52 -56.12 -10.90
CA ILE A 251 22.78 -54.68 -10.81
C ILE A 251 21.67 -54.00 -10.05
N PHE A 252 22.01 -53.07 -9.14
CA PHE A 252 21.04 -52.23 -8.45
C PHE A 252 21.15 -50.75 -8.79
N HIS A 253 20.01 -50.06 -8.62
CA HIS A 253 19.78 -48.68 -8.97
C HIS A 253 19.23 -47.89 -7.78
N PHE A 254 19.75 -46.68 -7.63
CA PHE A 254 19.20 -45.65 -6.76
C PHE A 254 18.00 -44.95 -7.45
N PRO A 255 17.04 -44.41 -6.69
CA PRO A 255 15.91 -43.66 -7.27
C PRO A 255 16.34 -42.51 -8.18
N GLU A 256 17.54 -41.96 -7.97
CA GLU A 256 18.14 -40.90 -8.76
C GLU A 256 18.70 -41.38 -10.12
N CYS A 257 18.69 -42.68 -10.41
CA CYS A 257 19.22 -43.26 -11.65
C CYS A 257 18.12 -43.44 -12.72
N ASP A 258 18.41 -43.08 -13.97
CA ASP A 258 17.45 -43.20 -15.09
C ASP A 258 16.91 -44.63 -15.29
N TYR A 259 17.68 -45.65 -14.91
CA TYR A 259 17.30 -47.06 -15.05
C TYR A 259 16.53 -47.63 -13.86
N TYR A 260 16.22 -46.81 -12.83
CA TYR A 260 15.55 -47.26 -11.61
C TYR A 260 14.17 -47.89 -11.86
N TYR A 261 13.42 -47.39 -12.83
CA TYR A 261 12.08 -47.89 -13.19
C TYR A 261 12.09 -48.89 -14.35
N SER A 262 13.25 -49.47 -14.71
CA SER A 262 13.32 -50.49 -15.75
C SER A 262 12.49 -51.73 -15.38
N GLN A 263 11.77 -52.30 -16.35
CA GLN A 263 10.88 -53.46 -16.14
C GLN A 263 11.62 -54.70 -15.63
N ASP A 264 12.93 -54.78 -15.84
CA ASP A 264 13.75 -55.91 -15.38
C ASP A 264 14.20 -55.79 -13.90
N CYS A 265 13.96 -54.64 -13.24
CA CYS A 265 14.37 -54.37 -11.86
C CYS A 265 13.25 -54.71 -10.86
N SER A 266 13.13 -55.99 -10.52
CA SER A 266 12.06 -56.52 -9.67
C SER A 266 12.43 -56.74 -8.20
N VAL A 267 13.71 -56.70 -7.84
CA VAL A 267 14.19 -56.94 -6.46
C VAL A 267 14.34 -55.61 -5.73
N GLU A 268 13.81 -55.52 -4.51
CA GLU A 268 13.86 -54.31 -3.70
C GLU A 268 14.78 -54.49 -2.49
N PHE A 269 15.66 -53.52 -2.28
CA PHE A 269 16.58 -53.48 -1.14
C PHE A 269 16.31 -52.25 -0.27
N LYS A 270 16.37 -52.46 1.04
CA LYS A 270 16.18 -51.38 2.02
C LYS A 270 17.36 -50.41 2.06
N ASP A 271 18.57 -50.90 1.77
CA ASP A 271 19.81 -50.12 1.82
C ASP A 271 20.89 -50.73 0.92
N SER A 272 21.86 -49.91 0.55
CA SER A 272 22.97 -50.22 -0.36
C SER A 272 23.89 -51.30 0.20
N GLU A 273 24.09 -51.34 1.52
CA GLU A 273 24.85 -52.41 2.18
C GLU A 273 24.16 -53.78 2.02
N VAL A 274 22.83 -53.81 2.08
CA VAL A 274 22.06 -55.05 1.95
C VAL A 274 22.14 -55.57 0.52
N ALA A 275 22.09 -54.68 -0.48
CA ALA A 275 22.27 -55.03 -1.89
C ALA A 275 23.68 -55.60 -2.16
N LEU A 276 24.73 -54.95 -1.64
CA LEU A 276 26.12 -55.41 -1.78
C LEU A 276 26.35 -56.76 -1.10
N LYS A 277 25.81 -56.96 0.12
CA LYS A 277 25.88 -58.27 0.81
C LYS A 277 25.12 -59.37 0.09
N ALA A 278 24.04 -59.03 -0.61
CA ALA A 278 23.29 -59.96 -1.46
C ALA A 278 24.00 -60.26 -2.80
N GLY A 279 25.17 -59.66 -3.05
CA GLY A 279 25.96 -59.85 -4.27
C GLY A 279 25.43 -59.08 -5.47
N PHE A 280 24.85 -57.89 -5.25
CA PHE A 280 24.45 -56.98 -6.30
C PHE A 280 25.43 -55.79 -6.38
N ASP A 281 25.85 -55.46 -7.60
CA ASP A 281 26.75 -54.34 -7.86
C ASP A 281 25.99 -53.08 -8.30
N PRO A 282 26.46 -51.87 -7.96
CA PRO A 282 25.85 -50.65 -8.45
C PRO A 282 26.16 -50.46 -9.94
N CYS A 283 25.21 -49.88 -10.68
CA CYS A 283 25.52 -49.43 -12.04
C CYS A 283 26.58 -48.30 -12.03
N MET A 284 27.18 -48.00 -13.18
CA MET A 284 28.25 -46.99 -13.29
C MET A 284 27.88 -45.63 -12.67
N PHE A 285 26.63 -45.20 -12.84
CA PHE A 285 26.10 -43.96 -12.27
C PHE A 285 25.75 -44.09 -10.77
N CYS A 286 25.20 -45.22 -10.36
CA CYS A 286 24.92 -45.48 -8.94
C CYS A 286 26.19 -45.61 -8.11
N ARG A 287 27.32 -45.96 -8.73
CA ARG A 287 28.62 -46.02 -8.07
C ARG A 287 29.09 -44.64 -7.63
N THR A 288 28.87 -43.59 -8.43
CA THR A 288 29.23 -42.22 -8.03
C THR A 288 28.34 -41.74 -6.90
N ILE A 289 27.02 -41.99 -6.99
CA ILE A 289 26.07 -41.67 -5.91
C ILE A 289 26.45 -42.38 -4.60
N LEU A 290 26.89 -43.63 -4.66
CA LEU A 290 27.30 -44.39 -3.47
C LEU A 290 28.55 -43.78 -2.82
N VAL A 291 29.53 -43.33 -3.63
CA VAL A 291 30.74 -42.66 -3.12
C VAL A 291 30.38 -41.32 -2.47
N ASP A 292 29.50 -40.54 -3.08
CA ASP A 292 29.07 -39.24 -2.55
C ASP A 292 28.32 -39.41 -1.21
N LYS A 293 27.40 -40.37 -1.12
CA LYS A 293 26.68 -40.66 0.14
C LYS A 293 27.60 -41.15 1.25
N GLN A 294 28.60 -41.98 0.94
CA GLN A 294 29.60 -42.42 1.91
C GLN A 294 30.54 -41.29 2.34
N ALA A 295 30.75 -40.28 1.50
CA ALA A 295 31.54 -39.09 1.84
C ALA A 295 30.76 -38.14 2.76
N GLU A 296 29.45 -37.98 2.55
CA GLU A 296 28.55 -37.21 3.42
C GLU A 296 28.45 -37.82 4.83
N GLU A 297 28.36 -39.15 4.96
CA GLU A 297 28.30 -39.83 6.27
C GLU A 297 29.62 -39.76 7.06
N ARG A 298 30.76 -39.49 6.41
CA ARG A 298 32.07 -39.36 7.06
C ARG A 298 32.40 -37.95 7.54
N GLN A 299 31.55 -36.95 7.29
CA GLN A 299 31.72 -35.63 7.88
C GLN A 299 31.04 -35.62 9.27
N PRO A 300 31.80 -35.66 10.39
CA PRO A 300 31.20 -35.36 11.69
C PRO A 300 30.76 -33.89 11.68
N GLY A 301 29.47 -33.65 11.92
CA GLY A 301 28.92 -32.33 12.18
C GLY A 301 29.46 -31.70 13.46
#